data_AF-A0A6P0RZ24-F1
#
_entry.id   AF-A0A6P0RZ24-F1
#
_cell.length_a   1.000
_cell.length_b   1.000
_cell.length_c   1.000
_cell.angle_alpha   90.00
_cell.angle_beta   90.00
_cell.angle_gamma   90.00
#
_symmetry.space_group_name_H-M   'P 1'
#
loop_
_entity.id
_entity.type
_entity.pdbx_description
1 polymer ?
#
loop_
_entity_poly.entity_id
_entity_poly.type
_entity_poly.pdbx_seq_one_letter_code
_entity_poly.pdbx_strand_id
1 'polypeptide(L)'
;MNNTEAYQELELIIEQVLNAPTDDFSELATKAELTLVDDLAGANLREVDLSSVDLRGADLRGADLRGAILTQTNLTDAKVEKAIFGNNLGLSEATKQELEKLGAIFEELQQSNLTWLTHLRQLLQP
;
A
#
# COMPACT_ATOMS: atom_id res chain seq x y z
N MET A 1 -33.26 1.90 -1.71
CA MET A 1 -32.95 0.59 -1.11
C MET A 1 -33.50 0.52 0.28
N ASN A 2 -34.23 -0.55 0.58
CA ASN A 2 -34.42 -0.95 1.97
C ASN A 2 -33.19 -1.74 2.45
N ASN A 3 -33.06 -1.95 3.77
CA ASN A 3 -31.90 -2.66 4.32
C ASN A 3 -31.72 -4.06 3.71
N THR A 4 -32.82 -4.77 3.42
CA THR A 4 -32.77 -6.11 2.83
C THR A 4 -32.13 -6.12 1.44
N GLU A 5 -32.47 -5.15 0.58
CA GLU A 5 -31.87 -5.01 -0.75
C GLU A 5 -30.37 -4.71 -0.66
N ALA A 6 -29.96 -3.83 0.26
CA ALA A 6 -28.56 -3.51 0.47
C ALA A 6 -27.73 -4.72 0.97
N TYR A 7 -28.29 -5.54 1.84
CA TYR A 7 -27.63 -6.77 2.28
C TYR A 7 -27.50 -7.79 1.15
N GLN A 8 -28.52 -7.94 0.31
CA GLN A 8 -28.47 -8.87 -0.83
C GLN A 8 -27.45 -8.42 -1.88
N GLU A 9 -27.34 -7.12 -2.15
CA GLU A 9 -26.31 -6.56 -3.03
C GLU A 9 -24.91 -6.81 -2.46
N LEU A 10 -24.70 -6.56 -1.16
CA LEU A 10 -23.43 -6.82 -0.49
C LEU A 10 -23.05 -8.32 -0.53
N GLU A 11 -24.00 -9.22 -0.28
CA GLU A 11 -23.78 -10.67 -0.38
C GLU A 11 -23.36 -11.08 -1.80
N LEU A 12 -24.00 -10.51 -2.83
CA LEU A 12 -23.62 -10.76 -4.22
C LEU A 12 -22.20 -10.29 -4.53
N ILE A 13 -21.81 -9.09 -4.09
CA ILE A 13 -20.47 -8.54 -4.29
C ILE A 13 -19.42 -9.44 -3.61
N ILE A 14 -19.67 -9.85 -2.36
CA ILE A 14 -18.77 -10.74 -1.62
C ILE A 14 -18.59 -12.07 -2.36
N GLU A 15 -19.68 -12.70 -2.82
CA GLU A 15 -19.61 -13.95 -3.58
C GLU A 15 -18.87 -13.80 -4.90
N GLN A 16 -19.00 -12.66 -5.60
CA GLN A 16 -18.26 -12.39 -6.83
C GLN A 16 -16.75 -12.32 -6.60
N VAL A 17 -16.32 -11.70 -5.51
CA VAL A 17 -14.91 -11.59 -5.13
C VAL A 17 -14.37 -12.95 -4.67
N LEU A 18 -15.09 -13.66 -3.80
CA LEU A 18 -14.65 -14.95 -3.26
C LEU A 18 -14.53 -16.05 -4.32
N ASN A 19 -15.40 -16.03 -5.34
CA ASN A 19 -15.41 -17.02 -6.42
C ASN A 19 -14.62 -16.56 -7.66
N ALA A 20 -13.89 -15.44 -7.57
CA ALA A 20 -13.10 -14.93 -8.68
C ALA A 20 -11.96 -15.91 -9.04
N PRO A 21 -11.75 -16.25 -10.32
CA PRO A 21 -10.68 -17.14 -10.74
C PRO A 21 -9.33 -16.41 -10.89
N THR A 22 -9.04 -15.48 -9.98
CA THR A 22 -7.90 -14.56 -10.04
C THR A 22 -7.50 -14.15 -8.62
N ASP A 23 -6.20 -13.94 -8.42
CA ASP A 23 -5.62 -13.32 -7.23
C ASP A 23 -5.14 -11.89 -7.51
N ASP A 24 -5.34 -11.37 -8.74
CA ASP A 24 -5.00 -10.00 -9.10
C ASP A 24 -5.82 -8.99 -8.31
N PHE A 25 -5.14 -8.16 -7.53
CA PHE A 25 -5.78 -7.19 -6.65
C PHE A 25 -6.68 -6.19 -7.42
N SER A 26 -6.30 -5.78 -8.62
CA SER A 26 -7.06 -4.81 -9.43
C SER A 26 -8.36 -5.43 -9.95
N GLU A 27 -8.30 -6.69 -10.39
CA GLU A 27 -9.48 -7.45 -10.80
C GLU A 27 -10.42 -7.70 -9.62
N LEU A 28 -9.88 -8.04 -8.44
CA LEU A 28 -10.68 -8.24 -7.22
C LEU A 28 -11.33 -6.94 -6.75
N ALA A 29 -10.61 -5.81 -6.78
CA ALA A 29 -11.17 -4.50 -6.44
C ALA A 29 -12.31 -4.12 -7.39
N THR A 30 -12.15 -4.38 -8.70
CA THR A 30 -13.20 -4.14 -9.69
C THR A 30 -14.45 -4.98 -9.41
N LYS A 31 -14.28 -6.25 -9.02
CA LYS A 31 -15.39 -7.13 -8.61
C LYS A 31 -16.05 -6.70 -7.31
N ALA A 32 -15.29 -6.04 -6.43
CA ALA A 32 -15.80 -5.43 -5.22
C ALA A 32 -16.50 -4.08 -5.46
N GLU A 33 -16.62 -3.66 -6.73
CA GLU A 33 -17.13 -2.35 -7.14
C GLU A 33 -16.33 -1.16 -6.56
N LEU A 34 -15.04 -1.39 -6.27
CA LEU A 34 -14.11 -0.39 -5.78
C LEU A 34 -13.22 0.14 -6.92
N THR A 35 -12.81 1.39 -6.77
CA THR A 35 -11.78 2.01 -7.60
C THR A 35 -10.47 2.10 -6.83
N LEU A 36 -9.36 1.86 -7.51
CA LEU A 36 -8.03 1.99 -6.91
C LEU A 36 -7.67 3.46 -6.60
N VAL A 37 -8.37 4.41 -7.22
CA VAL A 37 -8.03 5.84 -7.12
C VAL A 37 -8.68 6.49 -5.90
N ASP A 38 -9.92 6.14 -5.55
CA ASP A 38 -10.67 6.86 -4.53
C ASP A 38 -10.97 6.03 -3.26
N ASP A 39 -11.04 4.70 -3.36
CA ASP A 39 -11.65 3.87 -2.31
C ASP A 39 -10.64 3.20 -1.35
N LEU A 40 -9.35 3.51 -1.47
CA LEU A 40 -8.29 2.89 -0.66
C LEU A 40 -7.93 3.68 0.61
N ALA A 41 -8.58 4.82 0.87
CA ALA A 41 -8.31 5.62 2.05
C ALA A 41 -8.66 4.85 3.33
N GLY A 42 -7.69 4.71 4.24
CA GLY A 42 -7.84 3.94 5.48
C GLY A 42 -7.93 2.42 5.28
N ALA A 43 -7.70 1.91 4.07
CA ALA A 43 -7.77 0.48 3.78
C ALA A 43 -6.68 -0.30 4.55
N ASN A 44 -7.02 -1.51 4.97
CA ASN A 44 -6.05 -2.48 5.45
C ASN A 44 -5.51 -3.28 4.26
N LEU A 45 -4.32 -2.91 3.80
CA LEU A 45 -3.60 -3.53 2.68
C LEU A 45 -2.36 -4.28 3.16
N ARG A 46 -2.35 -4.71 4.44
CA ARG A 46 -1.24 -5.44 5.02
C ARG A 46 -1.01 -6.74 4.28
N GLU A 47 0.25 -7.02 3.96
CA GLU A 47 0.68 -8.29 3.33
C GLU A 47 0.00 -8.59 1.98
N VAL A 48 -0.70 -7.62 1.39
CA VAL A 48 -1.31 -7.74 0.06
C VAL A 48 -0.22 -7.71 -1.00
N ASP A 49 -0.36 -8.57 -2.02
CA ASP A 49 0.45 -8.46 -3.23
C ASP A 49 -0.11 -7.33 -4.11
N LEU A 50 0.62 -6.23 -4.17
CA LEU A 50 0.32 -5.07 -5.02
C LEU A 50 1.33 -4.96 -6.18
N SER A 51 2.03 -6.05 -6.48
CA SER A 51 3.05 -6.06 -7.53
C SER A 51 2.46 -5.67 -8.88
N SER A 52 3.13 -4.76 -9.58
CA SER A 52 2.71 -4.22 -10.88
C SER A 52 1.36 -3.48 -10.90
N VAL A 53 0.72 -3.25 -9.74
CA VAL A 53 -0.54 -2.49 -9.67
C VAL A 53 -0.29 -1.02 -9.97
N ASP A 54 -1.19 -0.42 -10.75
CA ASP A 54 -1.18 1.01 -11.04
C ASP A 54 -1.99 1.78 -9.99
N LEU A 55 -1.30 2.33 -8.99
CA LEU A 55 -1.86 3.17 -7.93
C LEU A 55 -1.59 4.66 -8.17
N ARG A 56 -1.44 5.07 -9.45
CA ARG A 56 -1.24 6.48 -9.78
C ARG A 56 -2.39 7.34 -9.31
N GLY A 57 -2.08 8.40 -8.56
CA GLY A 57 -3.09 9.31 -8.02
C GLY A 57 -3.99 8.70 -6.94
N ALA A 58 -3.72 7.47 -6.50
CA ALA A 58 -4.55 6.76 -5.54
C ALA A 58 -4.62 7.47 -4.20
N ASP A 59 -5.80 7.47 -3.59
CA ASP A 59 -6.01 7.92 -2.23
C ASP A 59 -5.70 6.79 -1.24
N LEU A 60 -4.49 6.81 -0.69
CA LEU A 60 -4.00 5.87 0.32
C LEU A 60 -3.93 6.51 1.71
N ARG A 61 -4.59 7.67 1.93
CA ARG A 61 -4.48 8.41 3.19
C ARG A 61 -4.91 7.53 4.36
N GLY A 62 -4.02 7.35 5.33
CA GLY A 62 -4.24 6.50 6.50
C GLY A 62 -4.32 5.00 6.22
N ALA A 63 -4.05 4.53 5.00
CA ALA A 63 -4.03 3.10 4.69
C ALA A 63 -2.87 2.40 5.40
N ASP A 64 -3.04 1.13 5.76
CA ASP A 64 -1.99 0.29 6.34
C ASP A 64 -1.44 -0.64 5.28
N LEU A 65 -0.25 -0.35 4.77
CA LEU A 65 0.46 -1.12 3.76
C LEU A 65 1.59 -1.97 4.35
N ARG A 66 1.68 -2.17 5.67
CA ARG A 66 2.79 -2.92 6.26
C ARG A 66 2.88 -4.35 5.70
N GLY A 67 4.06 -4.75 5.25
CA GLY A 67 4.32 -6.05 4.66
C GLY A 67 3.79 -6.23 3.23
N ALA A 68 3.12 -5.23 2.65
CA ALA A 68 2.67 -5.31 1.25
C ALA A 68 3.84 -5.46 0.29
N ILE A 69 3.64 -6.24 -0.78
CA ILE A 69 4.61 -6.40 -1.87
C ILE A 69 4.34 -5.30 -2.90
N LEU A 70 5.27 -4.36 -3.03
CA LEU A 70 5.15 -3.17 -3.87
C LEU A 70 6.10 -3.21 -5.08
N THR A 71 6.42 -4.42 -5.57
CA THR A 71 7.36 -4.60 -6.68
C THR A 71 6.75 -4.06 -7.96
N GLN A 72 7.39 -3.05 -8.57
CA GLN A 72 6.91 -2.39 -9.79
C GLN A 72 5.54 -1.70 -9.65
N THR A 73 5.04 -1.49 -8.43
CA THR A 73 3.82 -0.72 -8.19
C THR A 73 4.03 0.74 -8.56
N ASN A 74 3.07 1.33 -9.27
CA ASN A 74 3.14 2.74 -9.63
C ASN A 74 2.47 3.60 -8.57
N LEU A 75 3.25 4.28 -7.73
CA LEU A 75 2.76 5.19 -6.68
C LEU A 75 2.87 6.67 -7.06
N THR A 76 3.09 6.98 -8.36
CA THR A 76 3.21 8.38 -8.80
C THR A 76 1.94 9.16 -8.45
N ASP A 77 2.10 10.33 -7.84
CA ASP A 77 1.01 11.22 -7.39
C ASP A 77 0.03 10.61 -6.37
N ALA A 78 0.34 9.46 -5.76
CA ALA A 78 -0.50 8.88 -4.71
C ALA A 78 -0.56 9.77 -3.46
N LYS A 79 -1.74 9.90 -2.86
CA LYS A 79 -1.97 10.62 -1.60
C LYS A 79 -1.72 9.68 -0.44
N VAL A 80 -0.59 9.86 0.24
CA VAL A 80 -0.10 8.91 1.25
C VAL A 80 -0.02 9.50 2.65
N GLU A 81 -0.72 10.62 2.90
CA GLU A 81 -0.70 11.26 4.21
C GLU A 81 -1.17 10.28 5.29
N LYS A 82 -0.31 10.03 6.27
CA LYS A 82 -0.51 9.07 7.38
C LYS A 82 -0.65 7.61 6.94
N ALA A 83 -0.41 7.28 5.68
CA ALA A 83 -0.31 5.89 5.25
C ALA A 83 0.87 5.22 5.98
N ILE A 84 0.68 3.99 6.44
CA ILE A 84 1.68 3.27 7.24
C ILE A 84 2.34 2.22 6.37
N PHE A 85 3.64 2.36 6.19
CA PHE A 85 4.53 1.42 5.50
C PHE A 85 5.46 0.75 6.53
N GLY A 86 6.02 -0.40 6.19
CA GLY A 86 6.95 -1.13 7.03
C GLY A 86 7.17 -2.53 6.51
N ASN A 87 8.42 -2.99 6.45
CA ASN A 87 8.80 -4.30 5.90
C ASN A 87 8.25 -4.57 4.48
N ASN A 88 8.13 -3.52 3.66
CA ASN A 88 7.65 -3.64 2.28
C ASN A 88 8.74 -4.17 1.34
N LEU A 89 8.36 -5.09 0.45
CA LEU A 89 9.20 -5.49 -0.68
C LEU A 89 8.97 -4.54 -1.86
N GLY A 90 9.99 -4.34 -2.70
CA GLY A 90 9.85 -3.59 -3.96
C GLY A 90 9.97 -2.07 -3.87
N LEU A 91 10.08 -1.48 -2.67
CA LEU A 91 10.36 -0.06 -2.51
C LEU A 91 11.86 0.24 -2.50
N SER A 92 12.27 1.22 -3.32
CA SER A 92 13.62 1.78 -3.26
C SER A 92 13.74 2.79 -2.11
N GLU A 93 14.94 3.00 -1.57
CA GLU A 93 15.18 4.03 -0.55
C GLU A 93 14.79 5.44 -1.03
N ALA A 94 14.98 5.74 -2.31
CA ALA A 94 14.55 7.01 -2.90
C ALA A 94 13.02 7.18 -2.84
N THR A 95 12.29 6.11 -3.20
CA THR A 95 10.83 6.08 -3.12
C THR A 95 10.35 6.24 -1.67
N LYS A 96 10.99 5.55 -0.71
CA LYS A 96 10.65 5.70 0.72
C LYS A 96 10.80 7.15 1.17
N GLN A 97 11.93 7.79 0.88
CA GLN A 97 12.17 9.19 1.23
C GLN A 97 11.17 10.16 0.58
N GLU A 98 10.71 9.87 -0.64
CA GLU A 98 9.68 10.65 -1.31
C GLU A 98 8.32 10.52 -0.61
N LEU A 99 7.90 9.28 -0.31
CA LEU A 99 6.66 9.01 0.40
C LEU A 99 6.65 9.62 1.81
N GLU A 100 7.78 9.57 2.53
CA GLU A 100 7.92 10.23 3.84
C GLU A 100 7.73 11.75 3.75
N LYS A 101 8.27 12.41 2.71
CA LYS A 101 8.05 13.85 2.47
C LYS A 101 6.58 14.17 2.20
N LEU A 102 5.84 13.23 1.61
CA LEU A 102 4.40 13.32 1.38
C LEU A 102 3.57 12.95 2.62
N GLY A 103 4.21 12.65 3.76
CA GLY A 103 3.55 12.40 5.03
C GLY A 103 3.21 10.94 5.31
N ALA A 104 3.78 9.99 4.54
CA ALA A 104 3.75 8.58 4.90
C ALA A 104 4.57 8.31 6.17
N ILE A 105 4.23 7.25 6.88
CA ILE A 105 4.88 6.81 8.12
C ILE A 105 5.56 5.47 7.83
N PHE A 106 6.86 5.36 8.06
CA PHE A 106 7.59 4.09 7.97
C PHE A 106 7.88 3.51 9.36
N GLU A 107 7.27 2.37 9.67
CA GLU A 107 7.53 1.56 10.86
C GLU A 107 8.64 0.53 10.56
N GLU A 108 9.87 1.00 10.36
CA GLU A 108 11.04 0.09 10.35
C GLU A 108 11.55 -0.16 11.78
N LEU A 109 11.97 -1.40 12.05
CA LEU A 109 12.64 -1.79 13.29
C LEU A 109 13.97 -1.04 13.43
N GLN A 110 13.97 0.18 13.96
CA GLN A 110 15.09 0.87 14.63
C GLN A 110 16.51 0.58 14.07
N GLN A 111 16.71 0.52 12.75
CA GLN A 111 18.06 0.49 12.15
C GLN A 111 18.65 1.89 11.96
N SER A 112 17.93 2.93 12.42
CA SER A 112 18.42 4.31 12.52
C SER A 112 19.65 4.48 13.43
N ASN A 113 20.06 3.44 14.16
CA ASN A 113 21.35 3.41 14.87
C ASN A 113 22.57 3.13 13.97
N LEU A 114 22.40 2.86 12.66
CA LEU A 114 23.53 2.53 11.77
C LEU A 114 23.87 3.59 10.72
N THR A 115 23.02 4.60 10.49
CA THR A 115 23.29 5.62 9.47
C THR A 115 24.54 6.43 9.79
N TRP A 116 24.72 6.83 11.06
CA TRP A 116 25.94 7.51 11.49
C TRP A 116 27.15 6.57 11.51
N LEU A 117 26.99 5.28 11.83
CA LEU A 117 28.08 4.28 11.80
C LEU A 117 28.60 4.04 10.37
N THR A 118 27.72 4.04 9.37
CA THR A 118 28.12 3.90 7.96
C THR A 118 28.95 5.10 7.50
N HIS A 119 28.53 6.31 7.85
CA HIS A 119 29.30 7.53 7.55
C HIS A 119 30.60 7.61 8.35
N LEU A 120 30.59 7.23 9.64
CA LEU A 120 31.78 7.22 10.49
C LEU A 120 32.83 6.20 10.02
N ARG A 121 32.40 5.04 9.53
CA ARG A 121 33.30 4.01 8.97
C ARG A 121 33.99 4.45 7.69
N GLN A 122 33.38 5.30 6.87
CA GLN A 122 34.04 5.86 5.67
C GLN A 122 35.08 6.93 6.02
N LEU A 123 34.86 7.71 7.08
CA LEU A 123 35.80 8.73 7.55
C LEU A 123 37.01 8.14 8.30
N LEU A 124 36.93 6.89 8.74
CA LEU A 124 37.96 6.20 9.54
C LEU A 124 38.74 5.14 8.74
N GLN A 125 38.53 5.02 7.42
CA GLN A 125 39.43 4.21 6.59
C GLN A 125 40.70 5.03 6.27
N PRO A 126 41.90 4.42 6.27
CA PRO A 126 43.14 5.10 5.92
C PRO A 126 43.19 5.55 4.46
#